data_AF-A0AA34TKH3-F1
#
_entry.id   AF-A0AA34TKH3-F1
#
_cell.length_a   1.000
_cell.length_b   1.000
_cell.length_c   1.000
_cell.angle_alpha   90.00
_cell.angle_beta   90.00
_cell.angle_gamma   90.00
#
_symmetry.space_group_name_H-M   'P 1'
#
loop_
_entity.id
_entity.type
_entity.pdbx_description
1 polymer ?
#
loop_
_entity_poly.entity_id
_entity_poly.type
_entity_poly.pdbx_seq_one_letter_code
_entity_poly.pdbx_strand_id
1 'polypeptide(L)' 'MTKSELFQQTIDAWLTKDINKSYVDNETCFFTWTFHYVYKGEENIFDGISLVKFSGNKICQIQEFEQKHEKFRPFLK' A
#
# COMPACT_ATOMS: atom_id res chain seq x y z
N MET A 1 18.50 3.90 5.85
CA MET A 1 17.31 3.35 5.18
C MET A 1 16.09 4.11 5.66
N THR A 2 15.31 4.68 4.76
CA THR A 2 14.08 5.41 5.09
C THR A 2 12.95 4.44 5.43
N LYS A 3 11.90 4.91 6.11
CA LYS A 3 10.72 4.08 6.40
C LYS A 3 10.00 3.59 5.13
N SER A 4 10.02 4.38 4.05
CA SER A 4 9.46 3.93 2.78
C SER A 4 10.34 2.85 2.15
N GLU A 5 11.67 2.97 2.20
CA GLU A 5 12.59 1.91 1.74
C GLU A 5 12.39 0.61 2.55
N LEU A 6 12.19 0.71 3.87
CA LEU A 6 11.95 -0.45 4.73
C LEU A 6 10.60 -1.13 4.45
N PHE A 7 9.55 -0.35 4.16
CA PHE A 7 8.25 -0.91 3.77
C PHE A 7 8.28 -1.48 2.34
N GLN A 8 8.95 -0.81 1.39
CA GLN A 8 9.15 -1.29 0.02
C GLN A 8 9.81 -2.68 0.02
N GLN A 9 10.90 -2.86 0.79
CA GLN A 9 11.56 -4.17 0.94
C GLN A 9 10.64 -5.27 1.48
N THR A 10 9.64 -4.92 2.30
CA THR A 10 8.66 -5.87 2.83
C THR A 10 7.63 -6.29 1.76
N ILE A 11 7.38 -5.40 0.80
CA ILE A 11 6.27 -5.47 -0.16
C ILE A 11 6.73 -5.95 -1.56
N ASP A 12 8.02 -5.83 -1.88
CA ASP A 12 8.64 -6.16 -3.18
C ASP A 12 8.44 -7.61 -3.65
N ALA A 13 7.90 -8.49 -2.82
CA ALA A 13 7.51 -9.83 -3.23
C ALA A 13 6.17 -9.90 -3.99
N TRP A 14 5.35 -8.83 -3.98
CA TRP A 14 3.92 -8.92 -4.36
C TRP A 14 3.33 -7.73 -5.14
N LEU A 15 3.95 -6.54 -5.14
CA LEU A 15 3.31 -5.31 -5.61
C LEU A 15 3.99 -4.68 -6.83
N THR A 16 3.20 -4.37 -7.86
CA THR A 16 3.71 -3.96 -9.18
C THR A 16 3.68 -2.46 -9.45
N LYS A 17 3.09 -1.61 -8.62
CA LYS A 17 3.07 -0.17 -8.91
C LYS A 17 2.96 0.73 -7.67
N ASP A 18 4.00 1.54 -7.53
CA ASP A 18 4.08 2.84 -6.87
C ASP A 18 3.55 2.94 -5.43
N ILE A 19 4.48 2.82 -4.47
CA ILE A 19 4.25 3.23 -3.10
C ILE A 19 4.25 4.76 -3.03
N ASN A 20 3.06 5.36 -2.98
CA ASN A 20 2.90 6.79 -2.70
C ASN A 20 2.73 7.01 -1.20
N LYS A 21 3.60 7.83 -0.61
CA LYS A 21 3.60 8.15 0.83
C LYS A 21 2.71 9.37 1.08
N SER A 22 1.62 9.21 1.83
CA SER A 22 0.58 10.24 1.96
C SER A 22 0.56 10.98 3.31
N TYR A 23 1.01 10.35 4.41
CA TYR A 23 1.02 10.99 5.74
C TYR A 23 2.06 10.35 6.68
N VAL A 24 2.69 11.16 7.53
CA VAL A 24 3.78 10.75 8.44
C VAL A 24 3.67 11.49 9.76
N ASP A 25 3.54 10.74 10.86
CA ASP A 25 4.08 11.16 12.14
C ASP A 25 5.36 10.33 12.46
N ASN A 26 6.00 10.59 13.59
CA ASN A 26 7.28 9.97 13.93
C ASN A 26 7.22 8.44 14.06
N GLU A 27 6.06 7.81 14.16
CA GLU A 27 5.91 6.36 14.38
C GLU A 27 4.93 5.71 13.41
N THR A 28 4.09 6.47 12.72
CA THR A 28 3.02 5.98 11.85
C THR A 28 3.19 6.51 10.44
N CYS A 29 3.09 5.63 9.44
CA CYS A 29 3.09 6.03 8.02
C CYS A 29 1.91 5.39 7.29
N PHE A 30 1.39 6.12 6.31
CA PHE A 30 0.43 5.60 5.35
C PHE A 30 1.10 5.39 3.99
N PHE A 31 0.84 4.22 3.41
CA PHE A 31 1.35 3.82 2.11
C PHE A 31 0.21 3.36 1.22
N THR A 32 -0.01 4.02 0.09
CA THR A 32 -0.96 3.52 -0.91
C THR A 32 -0.24 2.62 -1.90
N TRP A 33 -0.93 1.61 -2.43
CA TRP A 33 -0.37 0.65 -3.37
C TRP A 33 -1.45 0.10 -4.31
N THR A 34 -1.04 -0.47 -5.45
CA THR A 34 -1.92 -1.16 -6.39
C THR A 34 -1.43 -2.59 -6.62
N PHE A 35 -2.28 -3.56 -6.30
CA PHE A 35 -1.99 -4.99 -6.42
C PHE A 35 -2.61 -5.57 -7.69
N HIS A 36 -1.76 -6.26 -8.46
CA HIS A 36 -2.15 -6.98 -9.68
C HIS A 36 -1.82 -8.45 -9.53
N TYR A 37 -2.75 -9.33 -9.90
CA TYR A 37 -2.53 -10.77 -9.86
C TYR A 37 -3.31 -11.51 -10.94
N VAL A 38 -2.84 -12.72 -11.27
CA VAL A 38 -3.58 -13.66 -12.12
C VAL A 38 -3.92 -14.88 -11.28
N TYR A 39 -5.21 -15.18 -11.13
CA TYR A 39 -5.68 -16.37 -10.41
C TYR A 39 -6.62 -17.17 -11.30
N LYS A 40 -6.33 -18.46 -11.48
CA LYS A 40 -7.10 -19.36 -12.37
C LYS A 40 -7.28 -18.82 -13.80
N GLY A 41 -6.30 -18.07 -14.30
CA GLY A 41 -6.34 -17.47 -15.63
C GLY A 41 -7.09 -16.14 -15.72
N GLU A 42 -7.64 -15.64 -14.61
CA GLU A 42 -8.31 -14.35 -14.53
C GLU A 42 -7.35 -13.29 -13.98
N GLU A 43 -7.13 -12.24 -14.75
CA GLU A 43 -6.38 -11.06 -14.33
C GLU A 43 -7.26 -10.18 -13.43
N ASN A 44 -6.73 -9.80 -12.28
CA ASN A 44 -7.43 -9.02 -11.28
C ASN A 44 -6.52 -7.90 -10.76
N ILE A 45 -7.16 -6.81 -10.34
CA ILE A 45 -6.50 -5.62 -9.82
C ILE A 45 -7.33 -4.98 -8.71
N PHE A 46 -6.66 -4.56 -7.64
CA PHE A 46 -7.26 -3.72 -6.62
C PHE A 46 -6.23 -2.75 -6.03
N ASP A 47 -6.73 -1.66 -5.48
CA ASP A 47 -5.89 -0.68 -4.79
C ASP A 47 -5.96 -0.93 -3.28
N GLY A 48 -5.00 -0.41 -2.54
CA GLY A 48 -5.04 -0.45 -1.09
C GLY A 48 -4.26 0.66 -0.43
N ILE A 49 -4.41 0.71 0.90
CA ILE A 49 -3.63 1.55 1.78
C ILE A 49 -3.22 0.74 3.01
N SER A 50 -1.94 0.83 3.37
CA SER A 50 -1.40 0.26 4.59
C SER A 50 -1.11 1.37 5.59
N LEU A 51 -1.66 1.21 6.79
CA LEU A 51 -1.28 1.92 8.01
C LEU A 51 -0.18 1.12 8.69
N VAL A 52 1.04 1.67 8.72
CA VAL A 52 2.22 0.98 9.24
C VAL A 52 2.74 1.72 10.46
N LYS A 53 2.88 1.01 11.58
CA LYS A 53 3.53 1.53 12.78
C LYS A 53 4.94 0.99 12.91
N PHE A 54 5.82 1.88 13.36
CA PHE A 54 7.24 1.64 13.54
C PHE A 54 7.64 1.84 15.00
N SER A 55 8.48 0.96 15.51
CA SER A 55 9.26 1.18 16.74
C SER A 55 10.72 1.30 16.34
N GLY A 56 11.23 2.53 16.31
CA GLY A 56 12.52 2.85 15.70
C GLY A 56 12.55 2.47 14.21
N ASN A 57 13.47 1.58 13.83
CA ASN A 57 13.64 1.09 12.46
C ASN A 57 12.98 -0.27 12.19
N LYS A 58 12.01 -0.68 13.02
CA LYS A 58 11.29 -1.94 12.88
C LYS A 58 9.81 -1.67 12.69
N ILE A 59 9.18 -2.38 11.75
CA ILE A 59 7.72 -2.45 11.67
C ILE A 59 7.22 -3.30 12.84
N CYS A 60 6.27 -2.77 13.61
CA CYS A 60 5.63 -3.50 14.71
C CYS A 60 4.15 -3.77 14.48
N GLN A 61 3.50 -3.05 13.56
CA GLN A 61 2.12 -3.28 13.19
C GLN A 61 1.90 -2.87 11.72
N ILE A 62 1.11 -3.67 11.00
CA ILE A 62 0.57 -3.33 9.69
C ILE A 62 -0.95 -3.55 9.76
N GLN A 63 -1.72 -2.58 9.28
CA GLN A 63 -3.14 -2.73 9.01
C GLN A 63 -3.41 -2.31 7.57
N GLU A 64 -4.14 -3.13 6.83
CA GLU A 64 -4.34 -2.96 5.39
C GLU A 64 -5.80 -2.82 5.06
N PHE A 65 -6.10 -1.94 4.11
CA PHE A 65 -7.44 -1.67 3.63
C PHE A 65 -7.46 -1.76 2.12
N GLU A 66 -8.28 -2.68 1.60
CA GLU A 66 -8.52 -2.87 0.18
C GLU A 66 -9.61 -1.93 -0.33
N GLN A 67 -9.47 -1.47 -1.57
CA GLN A 67 -10.53 -0.81 -2.34
C GLN A 67 -10.53 -1.29 -3.78
N LYS A 68 -11.70 -1.26 -4.43
CA LYS A 68 -11.79 -1.51 -5.87
C LYS A 68 -10.92 -0.53 -6.65
N HIS A 69 -10.19 -1.02 -7.63
CA HIS A 69 -9.35 -0.18 -8.49
C HIS A 69 -10.18 0.83 -9.30
N GLU A 70 -11.30 0.37 -9.87
CA GLU A 70 -12.27 1.25 -10.54
C GLU A 70 -12.97 2.16 -9.51
N LYS A 71 -12.74 3.46 -9.64
CA LYS A 71 -13.27 4.48 -8.73
C LYS A 71 -14.40 5.24 -9.40
N PHE A 72 -15.62 5.08 -8.89
CA PHE A 72 -16.74 5.93 -9.27
C PHE A 72 -16.72 7.21 -8.43
N ARG A 73 -16.59 8.36 -9.10
CA ARG A 73 -16.63 9.67 -8.47
C ARG A 73 -17.79 10.47 -9.05
N PRO A 74 -18.99 10.42 -8.45
CA PRO A 74 -20.22 10.95 -9.05
C PRO A 74 -20.19 12.45 -9.36
N PHE A 75 -19.27 13.19 -8.75
CA PHE A 75 -19.18 14.65 -8.86
C PHE A 75 -17.85 15.15 -9.43
N LEU A 76 -16.94 14.25 -9.84
CA LEU A 76 -15.80 14.66 -10.67
C LEU A 76 -16.27 14.69 -12.13
N LYS A 77 -16.22 15.89 -12.73
CA LYS A 77 -16.32 16.06 -14.18
C LYS A 77 -15.06 15.56 -14.87
#